data_AF-A0A3B3YQF5-F1
#
_entry.id   AF-A0A3B3YQF5-F1
#
_cell.length_a   1.000
_cell.length_b   1.000
_cell.length_c   1.000
_cell.angle_alpha   90.00
_cell.angle_beta   90.00
_cell.angle_gamma   90.00
#
_symmetry.space_group_name_H-M   'P 1'
#
loop_
_entity.id
_entity.type
_entity.pdbx_description
1 polymer ?
#
loop_
_entity_poly.entity_id
_entity_poly.type
_entity_poly.pdbx_seq_one_letter_code
_entity_poly.pdbx_strand_id
1 'polypeptide(L)'
;MNFQLWRSNNREIRFGIMGSPLKSLVHDDDRYQRSFHLFLERSSEHQCMRDFIHSKLPDILSSIGDGKSHLNVIGVGSGAGEIDLEMLNELHKKHPGVTVDNEVVEPSSQQLHNYKVLVSQKPELNYIKFTWNKMTASEFEERWKLSETTKKADFIHMIQMLYYVKDPGATISFFQSLLDKNGKLLIILVSGESGWGKLWRKYRHELCNTEISQCVTTGDIKSLLDSKGVSYHSFDLPSQMDITECFTEGDEKGELLLDFLTEVLDFNKTASPELKDGVLELLRHPDCSMESEGRVIFNNNLGVIVIDKPN
;
A
#
# COMPACT_ATOMS: atom_id res chain seq x y z
N MET A 1 36.85 -31.42 18.32
CA MET A 1 36.36 -31.87 19.63
C MET A 1 34.84 -31.65 19.62
N ASN A 2 34.10 -32.74 19.43
CA ASN A 2 32.63 -32.82 19.44
C ASN A 2 32.08 -32.42 20.81
N PHE A 3 30.86 -31.86 20.86
CA PHE A 3 29.81 -32.34 21.78
C PHE A 3 28.41 -31.93 21.28
N GLN A 4 27.60 -32.96 21.01
CA GLN A 4 26.14 -32.93 20.86
C GLN A 4 25.46 -32.71 22.22
N LEU A 5 24.19 -32.27 22.24
CA LEU A 5 23.02 -32.98 22.83
C LEU A 5 21.93 -32.02 23.33
N TRP A 6 20.84 -31.89 22.54
CA TRP A 6 19.50 -32.09 23.09
C TRP A 6 18.53 -32.49 21.97
N ARG A 7 18.26 -33.80 21.88
CA ARG A 7 17.05 -34.36 21.28
C ARG A 7 16.47 -35.31 22.32
N SER A 8 15.23 -35.10 22.72
CA SER A 8 14.40 -36.15 23.31
C SER A 8 13.07 -36.24 22.56
N ASN A 9 12.92 -37.40 21.92
CA ASN A 9 11.70 -38.12 21.56
C ASN A 9 10.38 -37.35 21.49
N ASN A 10 9.90 -37.14 20.25
CA ASN A 10 8.50 -37.40 19.96
C ASN A 10 8.37 -38.21 18.68
N ARG A 11 7.42 -39.14 18.73
CA ARG A 11 7.16 -40.22 17.76
C ARG A 11 7.03 -39.68 16.34
N GLU A 12 7.58 -40.42 15.39
CA GLU A 12 7.31 -40.27 13.96
C GLU A 12 5.80 -40.36 13.70
N ILE A 13 5.17 -39.21 13.61
CA ILE A 13 3.98 -39.03 12.79
C ILE A 13 4.53 -38.77 11.39
N ARG A 14 4.16 -39.60 10.41
CA ARG A 14 4.46 -39.36 9.00
C ARG A 14 3.82 -38.04 8.60
N PHE A 15 4.59 -36.96 8.68
CA PHE A 15 4.25 -35.73 8.00
C PHE A 15 4.38 -36.01 6.51
N GLY A 16 3.28 -35.84 5.77
CA GLY A 16 3.35 -35.65 4.33
C GLY A 16 4.38 -34.58 4.01
N ILE A 17 4.97 -34.65 2.82
CA ILE A 17 5.98 -33.73 2.30
C ILE A 17 5.51 -32.29 2.56
N MET A 18 6.03 -31.62 3.60
CA MET A 18 5.88 -30.18 3.74
C MET A 18 6.73 -29.57 2.65
N GLY A 19 6.09 -29.01 1.63
CA GLY A 19 6.76 -28.18 0.64
C GLY A 19 7.54 -27.06 1.34
N SER A 20 8.58 -26.56 0.68
CA SER A 20 9.26 -25.34 1.15
C SER A 20 8.24 -24.21 1.31
N PRO A 21 8.37 -23.34 2.33
CA PRO A 21 7.47 -22.20 2.48
C PRO A 21 7.49 -21.33 1.21
N LEU A 22 6.32 -20.83 0.81
CA LEU A 22 6.18 -19.92 -0.31
C LEU A 22 7.03 -18.67 -0.06
N LYS A 23 7.76 -18.23 -1.09
CA LYS A 23 8.61 -17.04 -0.99
C LYS A 23 7.78 -15.82 -1.38
N SER A 24 7.88 -14.75 -0.60
CA SER A 24 7.22 -13.48 -0.92
C SER A 24 7.78 -12.86 -2.21
N LEU A 25 6.90 -12.28 -3.03
CA LEU A 25 7.26 -11.59 -4.27
C LEU A 25 8.27 -10.46 -4.05
N VAL A 26 8.21 -9.78 -2.90
CA VAL A 26 9.11 -8.65 -2.56
C VAL A 26 10.59 -9.04 -2.43
N HIS A 27 10.90 -10.35 -2.41
CA HIS A 27 12.29 -10.82 -2.42
C HIS A 27 12.94 -10.82 -3.81
N ASP A 28 12.18 -10.58 -4.87
CA ASP A 28 12.67 -10.42 -6.24
C ASP A 28 12.19 -9.06 -6.79
N ASP A 29 13.07 -8.05 -6.72
CA ASP A 29 12.73 -6.67 -7.09
C ASP A 29 12.36 -6.55 -8.57
N ASP A 30 13.10 -7.19 -9.49
CA ASP A 30 12.79 -7.13 -10.93
C ASP A 30 11.40 -7.70 -11.22
N ARG A 31 11.10 -8.87 -10.66
CA ARG A 31 9.82 -9.51 -10.87
C ARG A 31 8.68 -8.75 -10.20
N TYR A 32 8.88 -8.26 -8.98
CA TYR A 32 7.92 -7.39 -8.31
C TYR A 32 7.61 -6.16 -9.15
N GLN A 33 8.62 -5.45 -9.68
CA GLN A 33 8.41 -4.27 -10.52
C GLN A 33 7.65 -4.61 -11.81
N ARG A 34 7.96 -5.73 -12.47
CA ARG A 34 7.24 -6.17 -13.67
C ARG A 34 5.78 -6.51 -13.39
N SER A 35 5.52 -7.25 -12.32
CA SER A 35 4.17 -7.58 -11.85
C SER A 35 3.37 -6.33 -11.48
N PHE A 36 3.98 -5.40 -10.75
CA PHE A 36 3.37 -4.12 -10.38
C PHE A 36 3.06 -3.25 -11.60
N HIS A 37 3.98 -3.14 -12.56
CA HIS A 37 3.73 -2.39 -13.80
C HIS A 37 2.57 -2.96 -14.59
N LEU A 38 2.52 -4.29 -14.71
CA LEU A 38 1.43 -4.97 -15.40
C LEU A 38 0.09 -4.79 -14.67
N PHE A 39 0.09 -4.84 -13.34
CA PHE A 39 -1.08 -4.52 -12.52
C PHE A 39 -1.59 -3.11 -12.83
N LEU A 40 -0.72 -2.10 -12.87
CA LEU A 40 -1.11 -0.73 -13.22
C LEU A 40 -1.63 -0.61 -14.66
N GLU A 41 -1.05 -1.33 -15.62
CA GLU A 41 -1.52 -1.38 -17.02
C GLU A 41 -2.93 -2.00 -17.12
N ARG A 42 -3.21 -3.00 -16.28
CA ARG A 42 -4.44 -3.80 -16.34
C ARG A 42 -5.51 -3.37 -15.34
N SER A 43 -5.29 -2.30 -14.59
CA SER A 43 -6.24 -1.82 -13.59
C SER A 43 -6.59 -0.35 -13.75
N SER A 44 -7.69 0.05 -13.13
CA SER A 44 -8.05 1.45 -12.97
C SER A 44 -7.47 2.07 -11.69
N GLU A 45 -6.40 1.50 -11.13
CA GLU A 45 -5.78 1.89 -9.86
C GLU A 45 -5.47 3.39 -9.78
N HIS A 46 -4.55 3.86 -10.63
CA HIS A 46 -4.19 5.28 -10.66
C HIS A 46 -5.34 6.17 -11.15
N GLN A 47 -6.25 5.65 -11.98
CA GLN A 47 -7.40 6.42 -12.43
C GLN A 47 -8.35 6.75 -11.28
N CYS A 48 -8.75 5.75 -10.48
CA CYS A 48 -9.66 5.98 -9.36
C CYS A 48 -9.04 6.88 -8.28
N MET A 49 -7.72 6.78 -8.06
CA MET A 49 -6.99 7.70 -7.18
C MET A 49 -7.02 9.13 -7.71
N ARG A 50 -6.74 9.35 -9.01
CA ARG A 50 -6.81 10.68 -9.63
C ARG A 50 -8.21 11.26 -9.55
N ASP A 51 -9.24 10.45 -9.80
CA ASP A 51 -10.64 10.90 -9.69
C ASP A 51 -10.95 11.39 -8.27
N PHE A 52 -10.50 10.67 -7.24
CA PHE A 52 -10.62 11.13 -5.85
C PHE A 52 -9.82 12.41 -5.60
N ILE A 53 -8.57 12.47 -6.07
CA ILE A 53 -7.67 13.62 -5.88
C ILE A 53 -8.23 14.89 -6.52
N HIS A 54 -8.84 14.80 -7.70
CA HIS A 54 -9.37 15.98 -8.39
C HIS A 54 -10.79 16.35 -7.93
N SER A 55 -11.57 15.42 -7.37
CA SER A 55 -12.98 15.66 -7.02
C SER A 55 -13.29 15.81 -5.53
N LYS A 56 -12.54 15.16 -4.63
CA LYS A 56 -12.83 15.11 -3.19
C LYS A 56 -11.71 15.66 -2.33
N LEU A 57 -10.46 15.34 -2.67
CA LEU A 57 -9.30 15.84 -1.94
C LEU A 57 -9.24 17.37 -1.82
N PRO A 58 -9.66 18.19 -2.81
CA PRO A 58 -9.51 19.63 -2.69
C PRO A 58 -10.34 20.22 -1.54
N ASP A 59 -11.47 19.59 -1.17
CA ASP A 59 -12.27 20.00 -0.02
C ASP A 59 -11.59 19.61 1.31
N ILE A 60 -10.98 18.43 1.37
CA ILE A 60 -10.19 17.98 2.54
C ILE A 60 -9.02 18.93 2.79
N LEU A 61 -8.29 19.29 1.72
CA LEU A 61 -7.11 20.16 1.79
C LEU A 61 -7.47 21.61 2.15
N SER A 62 -8.72 22.06 1.92
CA SER A 62 -9.14 23.44 2.20
C SER A 62 -8.99 23.85 3.66
N SER A 63 -9.08 22.89 4.59
CA SER A 63 -8.98 23.12 6.03
C SER A 63 -7.54 23.09 6.56
N ILE A 64 -6.58 22.64 5.74
CA ILE A 64 -5.17 22.48 6.14
C ILE A 64 -4.48 23.84 6.20
N GLY A 65 -3.52 23.99 7.10
CA GLY A 65 -2.61 25.12 7.11
C GLY A 65 -3.09 26.36 7.85
N ASP A 66 -4.40 26.57 8.05
CA ASP A 66 -4.96 27.67 8.88
C ASP A 66 -4.31 29.05 8.61
N GLY A 67 -4.07 29.39 7.34
CA GLY A 67 -3.44 30.65 6.92
C GLY A 67 -1.91 30.71 6.97
N LYS A 68 -1.23 29.58 7.20
CA LYS A 68 0.23 29.48 7.12
C LYS A 68 0.76 29.86 5.74
N SER A 69 1.90 30.55 5.72
CA SER A 69 2.69 30.81 4.50
C SER A 69 3.59 29.65 4.07
N HIS A 70 3.67 28.61 4.89
CA HIS A 70 4.50 27.43 4.67
C HIS A 70 3.82 26.18 5.23
N LEU A 71 3.79 25.08 4.45
CA LEU A 71 3.18 23.81 4.84
C LEU A 71 4.23 22.70 4.86
N ASN A 72 4.10 21.81 5.85
CA ASN A 72 4.91 20.61 5.95
C ASN A 72 4.10 19.39 5.47
N VAL A 73 4.59 18.71 4.43
CA VAL A 73 3.99 17.50 3.89
C VAL A 73 4.90 16.31 4.12
N ILE A 74 4.34 15.16 4.49
CA ILE A 74 5.09 13.90 4.60
C ILE A 74 4.42 12.85 3.72
N GLY A 75 5.13 12.39 2.69
CA GLY A 75 4.74 11.24 1.89
C GLY A 75 5.44 9.99 2.39
N VAL A 76 4.67 9.02 2.89
CA VAL A 76 5.20 7.74 3.38
C VAL A 76 4.88 6.66 2.36
N GLY A 77 5.90 5.94 1.89
CA GLY A 77 5.77 4.99 0.78
C GLY A 77 5.42 5.66 -0.54
N SER A 78 6.01 6.81 -0.84
CA SER A 78 5.69 7.63 -2.02
C SER A 78 5.98 6.95 -3.36
N GLY A 79 6.77 5.87 -3.41
CA GLY A 79 7.16 5.23 -4.65
C GLY A 79 7.83 6.21 -5.62
N ALA A 80 7.42 6.17 -6.88
CA ALA A 80 7.93 7.04 -7.94
C ALA A 80 7.29 8.45 -7.95
N GLY A 81 6.36 8.73 -7.04
CA GLY A 81 5.85 10.08 -6.78
C GLY A 81 4.76 10.60 -7.71
N GLU A 82 4.21 9.79 -8.62
CA GLU A 82 3.17 10.28 -9.53
C GLU A 82 1.92 10.75 -8.78
N ILE A 83 1.46 9.98 -7.81
CA ILE A 83 0.29 10.30 -6.98
C ILE A 83 0.60 11.44 -6.00
N ASP A 84 1.80 11.47 -5.40
CA ASP A 84 2.25 12.58 -4.57
C ASP A 84 2.16 13.92 -5.30
N LEU A 85 2.68 13.99 -6.53
CA LEU A 85 2.69 15.23 -7.30
C LEU A 85 1.27 15.70 -7.67
N GLU A 86 0.35 14.78 -7.94
CA GLU A 86 -1.07 15.11 -8.13
C GLU A 86 -1.68 15.75 -6.86
N MET A 87 -1.43 15.15 -5.69
CA MET A 87 -1.91 15.70 -4.41
C MET A 87 -1.26 17.05 -4.08
N LEU A 88 0.05 17.20 -4.31
CA LEU A 88 0.79 18.45 -4.09
C LEU A 88 0.33 19.56 -5.04
N ASN A 89 -0.08 19.23 -6.26
CA ASN A 89 -0.67 20.17 -7.20
C ASN A 89 -2.04 20.67 -6.71
N GLU A 90 -2.92 19.77 -6.24
CA GLU A 90 -4.20 20.18 -5.65
C GLU A 90 -4.02 20.99 -4.36
N LEU A 91 -3.02 20.66 -3.54
CA LEU A 91 -2.65 21.45 -2.37
C LEU A 91 -2.24 22.86 -2.77
N HIS A 92 -1.41 23.01 -3.79
CA HIS A 92 -0.98 24.31 -4.29
C HIS A 92 -2.14 25.14 -4.86
N LYS A 93 -3.06 24.51 -5.61
CA LYS A 93 -4.27 25.17 -6.12
C LYS A 93 -5.16 25.69 -5.00
N LYS A 94 -5.26 24.96 -3.88
CA LYS A 94 -6.06 25.38 -2.71
C LYS A 94 -5.37 26.43 -1.85
N HIS A 95 -4.05 26.43 -1.83
CA HIS A 95 -3.23 27.36 -1.04
C HIS A 95 -2.25 28.12 -1.94
N PRO A 96 -2.74 28.98 -2.86
CA PRO A 96 -1.87 29.66 -3.82
C PRO A 96 -0.87 30.58 -3.11
N GLY A 97 0.39 30.53 -3.55
CA GLY A 97 1.49 31.32 -2.99
C GLY A 97 2.12 30.76 -1.71
N VAL A 98 1.60 29.65 -1.19
CA VAL A 98 2.18 28.94 -0.04
C VAL A 98 3.32 28.03 -0.51
N THR A 99 4.41 28.02 0.26
CA THR A 99 5.55 27.13 0.03
C THR A 99 5.38 25.80 0.77
N VAL A 100 5.99 24.72 0.27
CA VAL A 100 5.84 23.38 0.83
C VAL A 100 7.21 22.76 1.12
N ASP A 101 7.44 22.31 2.34
CA ASP A 101 8.49 21.34 2.65
C ASP A 101 7.90 19.93 2.54
N ASN A 102 8.28 19.18 1.51
CA ASN A 102 7.81 17.81 1.28
C ASN A 102 8.88 16.79 1.69
N GLU A 103 8.64 16.04 2.75
CA GLU A 103 9.49 14.93 3.21
C GLU A 103 8.99 13.61 2.64
N VAL A 104 9.79 13.01 1.77
CA VAL A 104 9.51 11.71 1.14
C VAL A 104 10.20 10.61 1.94
N VAL A 105 9.46 9.60 2.36
CA VAL A 105 9.94 8.41 3.08
C VAL A 105 9.70 7.20 2.20
N GLU A 106 10.75 6.67 1.60
CA GLU A 106 10.67 5.57 0.63
C GLU A 106 11.92 4.68 0.72
N PRO A 107 11.82 3.38 1.06
CA PRO A 107 12.99 2.51 1.19
C PRO A 107 13.65 2.15 -0.14
N SER A 108 12.90 2.11 -1.26
CA SER A 108 13.42 1.71 -2.57
C SER A 108 14.27 2.80 -3.21
N SER A 109 15.54 2.47 -3.46
CA SER A 109 16.46 3.38 -4.17
C SER A 109 15.99 3.68 -5.59
N GLN A 110 15.39 2.69 -6.26
CA GLN A 110 14.91 2.81 -7.63
C GLN A 110 13.70 3.74 -7.69
N GLN A 111 12.75 3.58 -6.77
CA GLN A 111 11.57 4.45 -6.69
C GLN A 111 11.95 5.90 -6.37
N LEU A 112 12.86 6.12 -5.40
CA LEU A 112 13.40 7.44 -5.11
C LEU A 112 14.14 8.06 -6.30
N HIS A 113 14.86 7.25 -7.07
CA HIS A 113 15.51 7.73 -8.30
C HIS A 113 14.47 8.18 -9.33
N ASN A 114 13.46 7.35 -9.59
CA ASN A 114 12.37 7.65 -10.53
C ASN A 114 11.62 8.93 -10.11
N TYR A 115 11.33 9.10 -8.82
CA TYR A 115 10.68 10.32 -8.31
C TYR A 115 11.57 11.56 -8.51
N LYS A 116 12.87 11.49 -8.21
CA LYS A 116 13.80 12.61 -8.48
C LYS A 116 13.87 12.97 -9.97
N VAL A 117 13.83 11.97 -10.85
CA VAL A 117 13.76 12.20 -12.31
C VAL A 117 12.44 12.87 -12.69
N LEU A 118 11.31 12.42 -12.13
CA LEU A 118 10.00 13.01 -12.39
C LEU A 118 9.91 14.48 -11.95
N VAL A 119 10.51 14.81 -10.80
CA VAL A 119 10.58 16.19 -10.28
C VAL A 119 11.52 17.06 -11.10
N SER A 120 12.66 16.53 -11.56
CA SER A 120 13.62 17.33 -12.36
C SER A 120 13.07 17.77 -13.71
N GLN A 121 12.04 17.08 -14.21
CA GLN A 121 11.30 17.41 -15.43
C GLN A 121 10.21 18.46 -15.23
N LYS A 122 9.97 18.94 -14.00
CA LYS A 122 8.88 19.86 -13.63
C LYS A 122 9.40 21.11 -12.91
N PRO A 123 10.04 22.06 -13.64
CA PRO A 123 10.59 23.28 -13.05
C PRO A 123 9.53 24.18 -12.39
N GLU A 124 8.26 24.01 -12.73
CA GLU A 124 7.11 24.70 -12.12
C GLU A 124 6.88 24.34 -10.64
N LEU A 125 7.46 23.24 -10.15
CA LEU A 125 7.36 22.81 -8.74
C LEU A 125 8.32 23.57 -7.79
N ASN A 126 8.80 24.74 -8.19
CA ASN A 126 9.78 25.53 -7.43
C ASN A 126 9.28 26.03 -6.06
N TYR A 127 7.98 25.94 -5.80
CA TYR A 127 7.35 26.23 -4.51
C TYR A 127 7.51 25.07 -3.50
N ILE A 128 8.01 23.91 -3.94
CA ILE A 128 8.21 22.72 -3.12
C ILE A 128 9.70 22.47 -2.90
N LYS A 129 10.09 22.31 -1.63
CA LYS A 129 11.39 21.80 -1.23
C LYS A 129 11.26 20.33 -0.86
N PHE A 130 11.88 19.47 -1.66
CA PHE A 130 11.88 18.03 -1.43
C PHE A 130 13.03 17.60 -0.52
N THR A 131 12.70 16.81 0.50
CA THR A 131 13.67 16.06 1.31
C THR A 131 13.47 14.57 1.06
N TRP A 132 14.53 13.90 0.62
CA TRP A 132 14.47 12.49 0.21
C TRP A 132 15.06 11.59 1.31
N ASN A 133 14.21 10.81 1.97
CA ASN A 133 14.62 9.89 3.03
C ASN A 133 14.52 8.44 2.51
N LYS A 134 15.68 7.84 2.22
CA LYS A 134 15.77 6.41 1.90
C LYS A 134 15.69 5.58 3.18
N MET A 135 14.46 5.29 3.62
CA MET A 135 14.17 4.52 4.83
C MET A 135 12.72 4.04 4.84
N THR A 136 12.46 3.03 5.66
CA THR A 136 11.11 2.54 5.97
C THR A 136 10.37 3.51 6.91
N ALA A 137 9.05 3.32 7.03
CA ALA A 137 8.25 4.07 8.00
C ALA A 137 8.72 3.87 9.45
N SER A 138 9.14 2.66 9.82
CA SER A 138 9.64 2.35 11.15
C SER A 138 10.99 3.01 11.45
N GLU A 139 11.93 2.99 10.50
CA GLU A 139 13.21 3.70 10.63
C GLU A 139 13.00 5.22 10.71
N PHE A 140 12.04 5.76 9.95
CA PHE A 140 11.66 7.17 10.06
C PHE A 140 11.13 7.50 11.46
N GLU A 141 10.27 6.64 12.02
CA GLU A 141 9.76 6.79 13.38
C GLU A 141 10.88 6.77 14.44
N GLU A 142 11.81 5.82 14.35
CA GLU A 142 12.97 5.75 15.24
C GLU A 142 13.85 7.00 15.15
N ARG A 143 14.17 7.43 13.93
CA ARG A 143 14.94 8.66 13.69
C ARG A 143 14.22 9.88 14.24
N TRP A 144 12.90 9.97 14.04
CA TRP A 144 12.09 11.07 14.53
C TRP A 144 12.17 11.17 16.05
N LYS A 145 11.98 10.05 16.76
CA LYS A 145 12.07 9.96 18.22
C LYS A 145 13.44 10.40 18.76
N LEU A 146 14.52 10.16 18.00
CA LEU A 146 15.88 10.57 18.35
C LEU A 146 16.20 12.04 18.03
N SER A 147 15.49 12.65 17.08
CA SER A 147 15.83 13.97 16.56
C SER A 147 15.43 15.15 17.46
N GLU A 148 14.67 14.90 18.54
CA GLU A 148 14.06 15.90 19.43
C GLU A 148 13.28 17.02 18.68
N THR A 149 12.92 16.79 17.42
CA THR A 149 12.24 17.79 16.60
C THR A 149 10.81 18.02 17.09
N THR A 150 10.40 19.29 17.09
CA THR A 150 9.03 19.71 17.36
C THR A 150 8.23 19.99 16.09
N LYS A 151 8.81 19.72 14.91
CA LYS A 151 8.16 19.92 13.61
C LYS A 151 6.84 19.16 13.57
N LYS A 152 5.79 19.78 13.02
CA LYS A 152 4.48 19.16 12.81
C LYS A 152 4.13 19.19 11.33
N ALA A 153 3.36 18.20 10.90
CA ALA A 153 2.93 18.02 9.52
C ALA A 153 1.51 18.55 9.30
N ASP A 154 1.33 19.29 8.22
CA ASP A 154 0.05 19.80 7.78
C ASP A 154 -0.72 18.76 6.96
N PHE A 155 0.01 17.95 6.20
CA PHE A 155 -0.56 16.85 5.44
C PHE A 155 0.38 15.64 5.47
N ILE A 156 -0.14 14.47 5.78
CA ILE A 156 0.58 13.21 5.71
C ILE A 156 -0.24 12.28 4.82
N HIS A 157 0.41 11.55 3.93
CA HIS A 157 -0.28 10.53 3.15
C HIS A 157 0.47 9.19 3.14
N MET A 158 -0.31 8.11 3.17
CA MET A 158 0.13 6.71 3.11
C MET A 158 -0.68 6.00 2.04
N ILE A 159 -0.13 5.93 0.82
CA ILE A 159 -0.83 5.37 -0.34
C ILE A 159 -0.30 3.97 -0.60
N GLN A 160 -1.15 2.95 -0.51
CA GLN A 160 -0.83 1.56 -0.85
C GLN A 160 0.45 0.99 -0.22
N MET A 161 0.77 1.42 1.02
CA MET A 161 2.06 1.10 1.67
C MET A 161 1.94 0.40 3.01
N LEU A 162 0.76 0.41 3.66
CA LEU A 162 0.59 -0.21 4.98
C LEU A 162 0.66 -1.74 4.94
N TYR A 163 0.66 -2.35 3.76
CA TYR A 163 0.94 -3.77 3.56
C TYR A 163 2.36 -4.15 4.00
N TYR A 164 3.29 -3.19 3.98
CA TYR A 164 4.71 -3.42 4.17
C TYR A 164 5.21 -2.96 5.56
N VAL A 165 4.31 -2.67 6.49
CA VAL A 165 4.66 -2.36 7.88
C VAL A 165 4.26 -3.51 8.81
N LYS A 166 4.94 -3.65 9.94
CA LYS A 166 4.68 -4.73 10.90
C LYS A 166 3.41 -4.51 11.73
N ASP A 167 3.17 -3.26 12.14
CA ASP A 167 2.00 -2.88 12.92
C ASP A 167 1.38 -1.60 12.33
N PRO A 168 0.39 -1.74 11.41
CA PRO A 168 -0.27 -0.61 10.77
C PRO A 168 -0.93 0.30 11.81
N GLY A 169 -1.41 -0.27 12.92
CA GLY A 169 -2.07 0.49 13.95
C GLY A 169 -1.13 1.38 14.75
N ALA A 170 0.06 0.88 15.09
CA ALA A 170 1.11 1.67 15.70
C ALA A 170 1.64 2.73 14.72
N THR A 171 1.86 2.36 13.45
CA THR A 171 2.30 3.30 12.40
C THR A 171 1.32 4.45 12.23
N ILE A 172 0.02 4.17 12.07
CA ILE A 172 -1.02 5.21 11.95
C ILE A 172 -1.03 6.10 13.19
N SER A 173 -0.99 5.52 14.40
CA SER A 173 -0.97 6.30 15.64
C SER A 173 0.26 7.20 15.73
N PHE A 174 1.44 6.73 15.32
CA PHE A 174 2.65 7.54 15.27
C PHE A 174 2.50 8.72 14.31
N PHE A 175 2.14 8.49 13.05
CA PHE A 175 2.04 9.59 12.07
C PHE A 175 0.88 10.54 12.38
N GLN A 176 -0.24 10.06 12.94
CA GLN A 176 -1.30 10.94 13.44
C GLN A 176 -0.79 11.89 14.52
N SER A 177 0.12 11.45 15.41
CA SER A 177 0.70 12.29 16.46
C SER A 177 1.60 13.42 15.92
N LEU A 178 2.06 13.29 14.67
CA LEU A 178 2.87 14.30 13.99
C LEU A 178 2.02 15.43 13.39
N LEU A 179 0.70 15.25 13.30
CA LEU A 179 -0.18 16.26 12.71
C LEU A 179 -0.15 17.57 13.49
N ASP A 180 -0.12 18.67 12.76
CA ASP A 180 -0.36 20.00 13.29
C ASP A 180 -1.86 20.28 13.44
N LYS A 181 -2.22 21.40 14.07
CA LYS A 181 -3.60 21.88 14.13
C LYS A 181 -4.21 21.89 12.73
N ASN A 182 -5.39 21.28 12.60
CA ASN A 182 -6.14 21.05 11.35
C ASN A 182 -5.44 20.12 10.32
N GLY A 183 -4.27 19.57 10.64
CA GLY A 183 -3.55 18.66 9.77
C GLY A 183 -4.33 17.38 9.50
N LYS A 184 -4.07 16.78 8.33
CA LYS A 184 -4.77 15.58 7.86
C LYS A 184 -3.78 14.45 7.61
N LEU A 185 -4.13 13.25 8.06
CA LEU A 185 -3.51 12.00 7.64
C LEU A 185 -4.45 11.28 6.66
N LEU A 186 -4.00 11.09 5.44
CA LEU A 186 -4.73 10.40 4.38
C LEU A 186 -4.14 9.02 4.12
N ILE A 187 -4.99 8.00 4.11
CA ILE A 187 -4.60 6.61 3.89
C ILE A 187 -5.42 6.07 2.72
N ILE A 188 -4.77 5.43 1.75
CA ILE A 188 -5.45 4.69 0.69
C ILE A 188 -4.99 3.23 0.74
N LEU A 189 -5.95 2.33 0.86
CA LEU A 189 -5.75 0.88 0.78
C LEU A 189 -6.87 0.24 -0.03
N VAL A 190 -6.74 -1.04 -0.36
CA VAL A 190 -7.85 -1.84 -0.90
C VAL A 190 -9.03 -1.87 0.09
N SER A 191 -10.24 -1.94 -0.45
CA SER A 191 -11.47 -2.05 0.32
C SER A 191 -11.59 -3.42 0.99
N GLY A 192 -12.16 -3.47 2.20
CA GLY A 192 -12.52 -4.75 2.85
C GLY A 192 -13.56 -5.56 2.07
N GLU A 193 -14.32 -4.90 1.19
CA GLU A 193 -15.31 -5.52 0.30
C GLU A 193 -14.81 -5.71 -1.13
N SER A 194 -13.51 -5.47 -1.39
CA SER A 194 -12.87 -5.80 -2.66
C SER A 194 -12.62 -7.32 -2.79
N GLY A 195 -12.26 -7.77 -3.98
CA GLY A 195 -11.80 -9.14 -4.20
C GLY A 195 -10.57 -9.49 -3.36
N TRP A 196 -9.71 -8.50 -3.07
CA TRP A 196 -8.57 -8.67 -2.16
C TRP A 196 -9.00 -9.07 -0.76
N GLY A 197 -10.02 -8.40 -0.22
CA GLY A 197 -10.58 -8.72 1.09
C GLY A 197 -11.10 -10.15 1.18
N LYS A 198 -11.66 -10.70 0.10
CA LYS A 198 -12.11 -12.10 0.03
C LYS A 198 -10.92 -13.06 -0.09
N LEU A 199 -9.97 -12.76 -0.99
CA LEU A 199 -8.75 -13.55 -1.20
C LEU A 199 -7.95 -13.71 0.09
N TRP A 200 -7.62 -12.59 0.73
CA TRP A 200 -6.84 -12.58 1.96
C TRP A 200 -7.57 -13.13 3.17
N ARG A 201 -8.90 -13.13 3.18
CA ARG A 201 -9.66 -13.79 4.26
C ARG A 201 -9.64 -15.31 4.11
N LYS A 202 -9.74 -15.82 2.87
CA LYS A 202 -9.77 -17.26 2.60
C LYS A 202 -8.39 -17.90 2.70
N TYR A 203 -7.36 -17.26 2.16
CA TYR A 203 -6.01 -17.83 2.01
C TYR A 203 -4.95 -17.13 2.85
N ARG A 204 -5.35 -16.52 3.98
CA ARG A 204 -4.44 -15.77 4.85
C ARG A 204 -3.22 -16.58 5.29
N HIS A 205 -3.49 -17.82 5.70
CA HIS A 205 -2.49 -18.68 6.33
C HIS A 205 -1.50 -19.25 5.32
N GLU A 206 -1.92 -19.36 4.06
CA GLU A 206 -1.16 -19.91 2.95
C GLU A 206 -0.35 -18.83 2.24
N LEU A 207 -0.89 -17.61 2.09
CA LEU A 207 -0.29 -16.55 1.27
C LEU A 207 0.41 -15.45 2.08
N CYS A 208 -0.14 -15.04 3.22
CA CYS A 208 0.35 -13.84 3.90
C CYS A 208 1.61 -14.12 4.71
N ASN A 209 2.65 -13.31 4.50
CA ASN A 209 3.86 -13.30 5.31
C ASN A 209 3.57 -12.72 6.70
N THR A 210 3.91 -13.43 7.77
CA THR A 210 3.66 -12.98 9.15
C THR A 210 4.58 -11.86 9.63
N GLU A 211 5.68 -11.59 8.92
CA GLU A 211 6.64 -10.52 9.27
C GLU A 211 6.20 -9.14 8.78
N ILE A 212 5.20 -9.06 7.88
CA ILE A 212 4.66 -7.82 7.31
C ILE A 212 3.13 -7.88 7.23
N SER A 213 2.46 -6.73 7.15
CA SER A 213 0.98 -6.67 7.16
C SER A 213 0.35 -6.87 5.77
N GLN A 214 0.84 -7.83 4.99
CA GLN A 214 0.47 -8.05 3.57
C GLN A 214 -1.05 -8.14 3.30
N CYS A 215 -1.85 -8.38 4.32
CA CYS A 215 -3.27 -8.67 4.23
C CYS A 215 -4.10 -7.71 5.11
N VAL A 216 -3.89 -6.40 4.95
CA VAL A 216 -4.61 -5.34 5.65
C VAL A 216 -5.50 -4.55 4.69
N THR A 217 -6.78 -4.38 5.02
CA THR A 217 -7.74 -3.61 4.21
C THR A 217 -8.16 -2.34 4.93
N THR A 218 -8.84 -1.42 4.23
CA THR A 218 -9.49 -0.29 4.90
C THR A 218 -10.53 -0.74 5.94
N GLY A 219 -11.17 -1.90 5.79
CA GLY A 219 -12.09 -2.45 6.80
C GLY A 219 -11.38 -2.77 8.12
N ASP A 220 -10.17 -3.32 8.05
CA ASP A 220 -9.33 -3.60 9.22
C ASP A 220 -8.89 -2.30 9.91
N ILE A 221 -8.48 -1.30 9.13
CA ILE A 221 -8.08 0.01 9.66
C ILE A 221 -9.26 0.74 10.31
N LYS A 222 -10.43 0.75 9.67
CA LYS A 222 -11.66 1.34 10.23
C LYS A 222 -12.00 0.72 11.59
N SER A 223 -12.02 -0.62 11.66
CA SER A 223 -12.28 -1.37 12.90
C SER A 223 -11.29 -1.02 14.02
N LEU A 224 -10.00 -0.88 13.66
CA LEU A 224 -8.97 -0.45 14.60
C LEU A 224 -9.22 0.98 15.12
N LEU A 225 -9.50 1.92 14.23
CA LEU A 225 -9.79 3.32 14.60
C LEU A 225 -11.02 3.42 15.50
N ASP A 226 -12.09 2.68 15.16
CA ASP A 226 -13.31 2.60 15.96
C ASP A 226 -13.02 2.07 17.37
N SER A 227 -12.21 1.01 17.49
CA SER A 227 -11.82 0.44 18.79
C SER A 227 -11.03 1.42 19.68
N LYS A 228 -10.34 2.39 19.05
CA LYS A 228 -9.57 3.44 19.73
C LYS A 228 -10.37 4.74 19.92
N GLY A 229 -11.62 4.80 19.45
CA GLY A 229 -12.44 6.00 19.48
C GLY A 229 -11.91 7.14 18.60
N VAL A 230 -11.11 6.82 17.58
CA VAL A 230 -10.55 7.82 16.66
C VAL A 230 -11.55 8.10 15.54
N SER A 231 -11.96 9.36 15.41
CA SER A 231 -12.84 9.79 14.32
C SER A 231 -12.10 9.86 12.98
N TYR A 232 -12.78 9.45 11.91
CA TYR A 232 -12.26 9.52 10.55
C TYR A 232 -13.38 9.78 9.54
N HIS A 233 -13.00 10.26 8.37
CA HIS A 233 -13.83 10.24 7.17
C HIS A 233 -13.40 9.11 6.25
N SER A 234 -14.32 8.54 5.48
CA SER A 234 -13.97 7.52 4.50
C SER A 234 -14.72 7.68 3.18
N PHE A 235 -14.07 7.24 2.11
CA PHE A 235 -14.57 7.30 0.75
C PHE A 235 -14.28 5.98 0.05
N ASP A 236 -15.22 5.50 -0.75
CA ASP A 236 -15.02 4.32 -1.59
C ASP A 236 -14.61 4.73 -2.99
N LEU A 237 -13.62 4.04 -3.54
CA LEU A 237 -13.05 4.28 -4.87
C LEU A 237 -13.29 3.02 -5.71
N PRO A 238 -14.36 3.01 -6.54
CA PRO A 238 -14.60 1.91 -7.46
C PRO A 238 -13.39 1.71 -8.39
N SER A 239 -12.91 0.48 -8.47
CA SER A 239 -11.75 0.15 -9.29
C SER A 239 -11.82 -1.31 -9.73
N GLN A 240 -11.23 -1.57 -10.89
CA GLN A 240 -11.29 -2.84 -11.58
C GLN A 240 -9.88 -3.25 -12.03
N MET A 241 -9.66 -4.55 -12.16
CA MET A 241 -8.42 -5.14 -12.67
C MET A 241 -8.76 -6.29 -13.61
N ASP A 242 -8.28 -6.25 -14.85
CA ASP A 242 -8.46 -7.36 -15.79
C ASP A 242 -7.47 -8.49 -15.47
N ILE A 243 -8.01 -9.64 -15.06
CA ILE A 243 -7.24 -10.83 -14.66
C ILE A 243 -7.48 -12.00 -15.61
N THR A 244 -7.97 -11.74 -16.83
CA THR A 244 -8.36 -12.77 -17.80
C THR A 244 -7.23 -13.76 -18.08
N GLU A 245 -6.02 -13.25 -18.29
CA GLU A 245 -4.84 -14.07 -18.57
C GLU A 245 -4.43 -15.00 -17.42
N CYS A 246 -4.85 -14.74 -16.17
CA CYS A 246 -4.58 -15.64 -15.03
C CYS A 246 -5.18 -17.04 -15.23
N PHE A 247 -6.19 -17.18 -16.10
CA PHE A 247 -6.87 -18.44 -16.39
C PHE A 247 -6.36 -19.14 -17.66
N THR A 248 -5.32 -18.60 -18.29
CA THR A 248 -4.68 -19.19 -19.48
C THR A 248 -3.36 -19.84 -19.07
N GLU A 249 -3.29 -21.17 -19.17
CA GLU A 249 -2.10 -21.92 -18.77
C GLU A 249 -0.87 -21.50 -19.60
N GLY A 250 0.20 -21.11 -18.91
CA GLY A 250 1.47 -20.70 -19.53
C GLY A 250 1.49 -19.27 -20.07
N ASP A 251 0.42 -18.48 -19.88
CA ASP A 251 0.44 -17.06 -20.25
C ASP A 251 1.34 -16.26 -19.29
N GLU A 252 2.36 -15.60 -19.84
CA GLU A 252 3.34 -14.85 -19.04
C GLU A 252 2.73 -13.68 -18.25
N LYS A 253 1.71 -13.01 -18.80
CA LYS A 253 1.00 -11.93 -18.10
C LYS A 253 0.16 -12.51 -16.97
N GLY A 254 -0.54 -13.61 -17.25
CA GLY A 254 -1.28 -14.36 -16.24
C GLY A 254 -0.41 -14.78 -15.05
N GLU A 255 0.78 -15.31 -15.32
CA GLU A 255 1.72 -15.69 -14.26
C GLU A 255 2.19 -14.48 -13.43
N LEU A 256 2.53 -13.36 -14.06
CA LEU A 256 2.94 -12.14 -13.34
C LEU A 256 1.81 -11.56 -12.49
N LEU A 257 0.57 -11.58 -13.00
CA LEU A 257 -0.60 -11.11 -12.26
C LEU A 257 -0.95 -12.05 -11.10
N LEU A 258 -0.82 -13.37 -11.26
CA LEU A 258 -1.00 -14.32 -10.17
C LEU A 258 0.00 -14.11 -9.05
N ASP A 259 1.27 -13.87 -9.39
CA ASP A 259 2.28 -13.55 -8.39
C ASP A 259 1.95 -12.27 -7.62
N PHE A 260 1.40 -11.24 -8.30
CA PHE A 260 0.95 -10.01 -7.66
C PHE A 260 -0.26 -10.25 -6.74
N LEU A 261 -1.31 -10.91 -7.26
CA LEU A 261 -2.53 -11.21 -6.51
C LEU A 261 -2.25 -12.03 -5.24
N THR A 262 -1.29 -12.94 -5.31
CA THR A 262 -0.93 -13.83 -4.21
C THR A 262 0.21 -13.32 -3.34
N GLU A 263 0.93 -12.28 -3.78
CA GLU A 263 2.18 -11.80 -3.18
C GLU A 263 3.26 -12.89 -3.04
N VAL A 264 3.22 -13.90 -3.92
CA VAL A 264 4.11 -15.08 -3.93
C VAL A 264 4.94 -15.12 -5.21
N LEU A 265 6.25 -15.30 -5.04
CA LEU A 265 7.21 -15.44 -6.13
C LEU A 265 7.00 -16.75 -6.89
N ASP A 266 6.75 -16.66 -8.20
CA ASP A 266 6.50 -17.80 -9.08
C ASP A 266 5.38 -18.70 -8.54
N PHE A 267 4.24 -18.11 -8.14
CA PHE A 267 3.12 -18.80 -7.50
C PHE A 267 2.67 -20.02 -8.31
N ASN A 268 2.54 -19.85 -9.63
CA ASN A 268 2.10 -20.92 -10.53
C ASN A 268 3.00 -22.16 -10.50
N LYS A 269 4.29 -22.00 -10.16
CA LYS A 269 5.30 -23.08 -10.13
C LYS A 269 5.54 -23.63 -8.72
N THR A 270 5.24 -22.85 -7.70
CA THR A 270 5.64 -23.13 -6.31
C THR A 270 4.48 -23.53 -5.41
N ALA A 271 3.26 -23.08 -5.71
CA ALA A 271 2.06 -23.46 -4.98
C ALA A 271 1.70 -24.93 -5.17
N SER A 272 1.06 -25.54 -4.17
CA SER A 272 0.48 -26.87 -4.36
C SER A 272 -0.68 -26.81 -5.38
N PRO A 273 -0.97 -27.90 -6.11
CA PRO A 273 -2.11 -27.93 -7.02
C PRO A 273 -3.43 -27.51 -6.36
N GLU A 274 -3.66 -27.95 -5.12
CA GLU A 274 -4.88 -27.64 -4.38
C GLU A 274 -5.00 -26.14 -4.05
N LEU A 275 -3.88 -25.51 -3.66
CA LEU A 275 -3.85 -24.07 -3.39
C LEU A 275 -4.07 -23.27 -4.68
N LYS A 276 -3.39 -23.66 -5.76
CA LYS A 276 -3.52 -23.01 -7.08
C LYS A 276 -4.97 -23.08 -7.59
N ASP A 277 -5.56 -24.28 -7.59
CA ASP A 277 -6.93 -24.48 -8.07
C ASP A 277 -7.92 -23.69 -7.23
N GLY A 278 -7.76 -23.70 -5.90
CA GLY A 278 -8.62 -22.96 -4.99
C GLY A 278 -8.51 -21.43 -5.15
N VAL A 279 -7.29 -20.91 -5.37
CA VAL A 279 -7.08 -19.47 -5.64
C VAL A 279 -7.73 -19.08 -6.96
N LEU A 280 -7.51 -19.84 -8.04
CA LEU A 280 -8.13 -19.57 -9.34
C LEU A 280 -9.66 -19.63 -9.26
N GLU A 281 -10.21 -20.63 -8.60
CA GLU A 281 -11.65 -20.74 -8.37
C GLU A 281 -12.20 -19.51 -7.64
N LEU A 282 -11.52 -19.07 -6.57
CA LEU A 282 -11.93 -17.89 -5.81
C LEU A 282 -11.81 -16.61 -6.64
N LEU A 283 -10.72 -16.43 -7.39
CA LEU A 283 -10.52 -15.24 -8.23
C LEU A 283 -11.61 -15.10 -9.28
N ARG A 284 -12.16 -16.20 -9.78
CA ARG A 284 -13.26 -16.20 -10.74
C ARG A 284 -14.65 -16.14 -10.10
N HIS A 285 -14.75 -16.31 -8.78
CA HIS A 285 -16.01 -16.31 -8.06
C HIS A 285 -16.71 -14.94 -8.15
N PRO A 286 -18.06 -14.87 -8.23
CA PRO A 286 -18.82 -13.61 -8.30
C PRO A 286 -18.58 -12.62 -7.15
N ASP A 287 -18.08 -13.11 -6.02
CA ASP A 287 -17.71 -12.26 -4.87
C ASP A 287 -16.38 -11.51 -5.08
N CYS A 288 -15.54 -11.96 -6.01
CA CYS A 288 -14.22 -11.40 -6.31
C CYS A 288 -14.18 -10.71 -7.66
N SER A 289 -14.86 -11.26 -8.67
CA SER A 289 -14.80 -10.79 -10.05
C SER A 289 -16.16 -10.83 -10.71
N MET A 290 -16.31 -10.03 -11.77
CA MET A 290 -17.40 -10.14 -12.72
C MET A 290 -16.88 -10.66 -14.07
N GLU A 291 -17.67 -11.50 -14.74
CA GLU A 291 -17.41 -11.88 -16.12
C GLU A 291 -18.20 -10.97 -17.07
N SER A 292 -17.51 -10.40 -18.05
CA SER A 292 -18.14 -9.56 -19.07
C SER A 292 -17.38 -9.68 -20.38
N GLU A 293 -18.07 -10.00 -21.47
CA GLU A 293 -17.50 -10.06 -22.83
C GLU A 293 -16.27 -10.98 -22.94
N GLY A 294 -16.26 -12.10 -22.21
CA GLY A 294 -15.15 -13.04 -22.20
C GLY A 294 -13.94 -12.60 -21.35
N ARG A 295 -14.06 -11.49 -20.61
CA ARG A 295 -13.06 -11.01 -19.66
C ARG A 295 -13.46 -11.33 -18.23
N VAL A 296 -12.47 -11.55 -17.37
CA VAL A 296 -12.64 -11.68 -15.91
C VAL A 296 -12.13 -10.41 -15.26
N ILE A 297 -13.06 -9.60 -14.76
CA ILE A 297 -12.78 -8.28 -14.17
C ILE A 297 -12.85 -8.39 -12.65
N PHE A 298 -11.68 -8.38 -12.02
CA PHE A 298 -11.51 -8.42 -10.59
C PHE A 298 -11.90 -7.10 -9.93
N ASN A 299 -12.61 -7.20 -8.80
CA ASN A 299 -12.99 -6.08 -7.95
C ASN A 299 -11.75 -5.57 -7.20
N ASN A 300 -11.14 -4.52 -7.75
CA ASN A 300 -9.97 -3.84 -7.20
C ASN A 300 -10.37 -2.61 -6.37
N ASN A 301 -11.61 -2.53 -5.86
CA ASN A 301 -12.08 -1.33 -5.14
C ASN A 301 -11.12 -0.91 -4.04
N LEU A 302 -10.81 0.38 -3.99
CA LEU A 302 -10.02 1.00 -2.96
C LEU A 302 -10.92 1.72 -1.95
N GLY A 303 -10.36 2.07 -0.82
CA GLY A 303 -10.96 2.98 0.14
C GLY A 303 -9.95 4.03 0.58
N VAL A 304 -10.45 5.24 0.82
CA VAL A 304 -9.71 6.32 1.45
C VAL A 304 -10.17 6.46 2.88
N ILE A 305 -9.23 6.66 3.80
CA ILE A 305 -9.48 7.04 5.18
C ILE A 305 -8.75 8.35 5.45
N VAL A 306 -9.46 9.34 5.99
CA VAL A 306 -8.89 10.64 6.38
C VAL A 306 -9.06 10.80 7.87
N ILE A 307 -7.94 10.98 8.56
CA ILE A 307 -7.86 11.10 10.01
C ILE A 307 -7.41 12.52 10.35
N ASP A 308 -8.12 13.14 11.28
CA ASP A 308 -7.75 14.45 11.83
C ASP A 308 -6.78 14.31 13.00
N LYS A 309 -6.12 15.43 13.33
CA LYS A 309 -5.43 15.55 14.62
C LYS A 309 -6.43 15.34 15.77
N PRO A 310 -6.10 14.50 16.77
CA PRO A 310 -6.90 14.39 17.99
C PRO A 310 -7.02 15.74 18.69
N ASN A 311 -8.23 16.07 19.18
CA ASN A 311 -8.46 17.26 20.00
C ASN A 311 -7.68 17.21 21.32
#